data_AF-A0A950P9A1-F1
#
_entry.id   AF-A0A950P9A1-F1
#
_cell.length_a   1.000
_cell.length_b   1.000
_cell.length_c   1.000
_cell.angle_alpha   90.00
_cell.angle_beta   90.00
_cell.angle_gamma   90.00
#
_symmetry.space_group_name_H-M   'P 1'
#
loop_
_entity.id
_entity.type
_entity.pdbx_description
1 polymer ?
#
loop_
_entity_poly.entity_id
_entity_poly.type
_entity_poly.pdbx_seq_one_letter_code
_entity_poly.pdbx_strand_id
1 'polypeptide(L)' 'MKTPHHEIAVARIDEWRYAFSIDGLVRYVGSQAECERRAAILAPRNDRAAQDQALARLASAMP' A
#
# COMPACT_ATOMS: atom_id res chain seq x y z
N MET A 1 17.32 -6.24 -16.31
CA MET A 1 16.74 -4.98 -15.79
C MET A 1 16.33 -5.25 -14.34
N LYS A 2 16.98 -4.63 -13.37
CA LYS A 2 16.80 -4.94 -11.94
C LYS A 2 15.67 -4.03 -11.44
N THR A 3 14.45 -4.55 -11.41
CA THR A 3 13.30 -3.80 -10.91
C THR A 3 13.57 -3.42 -9.46
N PRO A 4 13.52 -2.13 -9.07
CA PRO A 4 13.79 -1.74 -7.70
C PRO A 4 12.80 -2.46 -6.79
N HIS A 5 13.28 -3.31 -5.89
CA HIS A 5 12.41 -3.93 -4.90
C HIS A 5 11.87 -2.83 -3.99
N HIS A 6 10.60 -2.49 -4.16
CA HIS A 6 9.94 -1.55 -3.26
C HIS A 6 9.69 -2.23 -1.91
N GLU A 7 10.11 -1.60 -0.82
CA GLU A 7 9.89 -2.12 0.53
C GLU A 7 8.46 -1.77 0.95
N ILE A 8 7.64 -2.81 1.16
CA ILE A 8 6.27 -2.66 1.62
C ILE A 8 6.21 -3.00 3.10
N ALA A 9 5.67 -2.09 3.91
CA ALA A 9 5.49 -2.29 5.33
C ALA A 9 4.06 -1.98 5.79
N VAL A 10 3.59 -2.76 6.77
CA VAL A 10 2.37 -2.48 7.53
C VAL A 10 2.77 -2.40 9.00
N ALA A 11 2.54 -1.24 9.62
CA ALA A 11 2.93 -0.97 11.00
C ALA A 11 1.73 -0.47 11.81
N ARG A 12 1.61 -0.91 13.06
CA ARG A 12 0.63 -0.36 13.99
C ARG A 12 1.09 1.04 14.43
N ILE A 13 0.22 2.04 14.36
CA ILE A 13 0.53 3.42 14.76
C ILE A 13 -0.13 3.82 16.07
N ASP A 14 -1.27 3.20 16.40
CA ASP A 14 -1.95 3.36 17.69
C ASP A 14 -2.84 2.14 18.01
N GLU A 15 -3.66 2.23 19.05
CA GLU A 15 -4.51 1.13 19.50
C GLU A 15 -5.47 0.60 18.43
N TRP A 16 -5.89 1.42 17.47
CA TRP A 16 -6.98 1.09 16.54
C TRP A 16 -6.56 1.13 15.06
N ARG A 17 -5.42 1.76 14.76
CA ARG A 17 -5.01 2.06 13.38
C ARG A 17 -3.65 1.48 13.04
N TYR A 18 -3.55 1.09 11.79
CA TYR A 18 -2.36 0.62 11.12
C TYR A 18 -2.04 1.55 9.95
N ALA A 19 -0.77 1.71 9.64
CA ALA A 19 -0.26 2.44 8.50
C ALA A 19 0.35 1.46 7.50
N PHE A 20 0.03 1.67 6.22
CA PHE A 20 0.65 1.01 5.08
C PHE A 20 1.62 1.99 4.42
N SER A 21 2.87 1.57 4.22
CA SER A 21 3.91 2.37 3.59
C SER A 21 4.63 1.61 2.47
N ILE A 22 5.14 2.40 1.51
CA ILE A 22 6.00 1.93 0.41
C ILE A 22 7.25 2.79 0.44
N ASP A 23 8.43 2.17 0.54
CA ASP A 23 9.73 2.83 0.66
C ASP A 23 9.75 3.87 1.79
N GLY A 24 9.14 3.54 2.93
CA GLY A 24 9.03 4.45 4.08
C GLY A 24 7.99 5.58 3.93
N LEU A 25 7.35 5.75 2.78
CA LEU A 25 6.26 6.73 2.60
C LEU A 25 4.91 6.11 2.94
N VAL A 26 4.20 6.69 3.91
CA VAL A 26 2.83 6.27 4.26
C VAL A 26 1.89 6.58 3.09
N ARG A 27 1.19 5.54 2.62
CA ARG A 27 0.22 5.63 1.52
C ARG A 27 -1.22 5.49 2.00
N TYR A 28 -1.43 4.87 3.16
CA TYR A 28 -2.76 4.65 3.73
C TYR A 28 -2.70 4.41 5.24
N VAL A 29 -3.73 4.84 5.97
CA VAL A 29 -3.93 4.56 7.40
C VAL A 29 -5.36 4.07 7.61
N GLY A 30 -5.53 2.95 8.30
CA GLY A 30 -6.84 2.36 8.56
C GLY A 30 -6.78 1.09 9.40
N SER A 31 -7.71 0.18 9.18
CA SER A 31 -7.72 -1.12 9.87
C SER A 31 -6.57 -2.01 9.40
N GLN A 32 -6.11 -2.92 10.27
CA GLN A 32 -5.07 -3.90 9.94
C GLN A 32 -5.40 -4.68 8.66
N ALA A 33 -6.61 -5.23 8.59
CA ALA A 33 -7.06 -6.04 7.47
C ALA A 33 -7.06 -5.26 6.14
N GLU A 34 -7.32 -3.96 6.17
CA GLU A 34 -7.29 -3.15 4.95
C GLU A 34 -5.87 -2.79 4.52
N CYS A 35 -4.98 -2.51 5.47
CA CYS A 35 -3.55 -2.34 5.21
C CYS A 35 -2.92 -3.62 4.63
N GLU A 36 -3.23 -4.79 5.19
CA GLU A 36 -2.74 -6.08 4.71
C GLU A 36 -3.27 -6.42 3.31
N ARG A 37 -4.56 -6.18 3.04
CA ARG A 37 -5.12 -6.34 1.68
C ARG A 37 -4.39 -5.47 0.66
N ARG A 38 -4.11 -4.21 1.01
CA ARG A 38 -3.38 -3.28 0.13
C ARG A 38 -1.93 -3.72 -0.08
N ALA A 39 -1.24 -4.19 0.96
CA ALA A 39 0.11 -4.74 0.86
C ALA A 39 0.15 -5.98 -0.05
N ALA A 40 -0.80 -6.91 0.08
CA ALA A 40 -0.88 -8.12 -0.72
C ALA A 40 -1.14 -7.86 -2.22
N ILE A 41 -1.89 -6.80 -2.55
CA ILE A 41 -2.11 -6.38 -3.96
C ILE A 41 -0.81 -5.85 -4.60
N LEU A 42 0.07 -5.25 -3.79
CA LEU A 42 1.23 -4.50 -4.28
C LEU A 42 2.53 -5.31 -4.21
N ALA A 43 2.62 -6.32 -3.34
CA ALA A 43 3.76 -7.24 -3.26
C ALA A 43 4.12 -7.96 -4.59
N PRO A 44 3.18 -8.35 -5.47
CA PRO A 44 3.50 -8.95 -6.77
C PRO A 44 3.74 -7.93 -7.89
N ARG A 45 3.39 -6.65 -7.69
CA ARG A 45 3.48 -5.59 -8.73
C ARG A 45 4.60 -4.64 -8.37
N ASN A 46 5.84 -5.08 -8.60
CA ASN A 46 7.04 -4.26 -8.42
C ASN A 46 7.22 -3.18 -9.51
N ASP A 47 6.11 -2.64 -10.02
CA ASP A 47 6.09 -1.60 -11.04
C ASP A 47 5.28 -0.41 -10.52
N ARG A 48 6.01 0.63 -10.07
CA ARG A 48 5.46 1.82 -9.42
C ARG A 48 4.33 2.47 -10.22
N ALA A 49 4.38 2.41 -11.55
CA ALA A 49 3.34 2.93 -12.42
C ALA A 49 2.03 2.13 -12.28
N ALA A 50 2.11 0.81 -12.15
CA ALA A 50 0.94 -0.03 -11.93
C ALA A 50 0.35 0.17 -10.51
N GLN A 51 1.20 0.50 -9.53
CA GLN A 51 0.78 0.80 -8.16
C GLN A 51 0.00 2.13 -8.07
N ASP A 52 0.54 3.21 -8.67
CA ASP A 52 -0.15 4.51 -8.69
C ASP A 52 -1.47 4.42 -9.49
N GLN A 53 -1.51 3.62 -10.57
CA GLN A 53 -2.74 3.40 -11.33
C GLN A 53 -3.79 2.58 -10.55
N ALA A 54 -3.36 1.58 -9.78
CA ALA A 54 -4.26 0.81 -8.91
C ALA A 54 -4.80 1.65 -7.74
N LEU A 55 -3.94 2.50 -7.16
CA LEU A 55 -4.33 3.42 -6.09
C LEU A 55 -5.35 4.46 -6.59
N ALA A 56 -5.12 5.04 -7.77
CA ALA A 56 -6.06 5.98 -8.39
C ALA A 56 -7.44 5.34 -8.66
N ARG A 57 -7.45 4.08 -9.14
CA ARG A 57 -8.70 3.34 -9.37
C ARG A 57 -9.48 3.04 -8.09
N LEU A 58 -8.77 2.74 -6.99
CA LEU A 58 -9.40 2.53 -5.69
C LEU A 58 -9.94 3.84 -5.09
N ALA A 59 -9.24 4.97 -5.30
CA ALA A 59 -9.69 6.28 -4.84
C ALA A 59 -10.92 6.78 -5.62
N SER A 60 -11.03 6.47 -6.91
CA SER A 60 -12.19 6.81 -7.74
C SER A 60 -13.39 5.88 -7.57
N ALA A 61 -13.23 4.76 -6.87
CA ALA A 61 -14.27 3.76 -6.66
C ALA A 61 -14.96 3.87 -5.28
N MET A 62 -14.58 4.85 -4.46
CA MET A 62 -15.36 5.21 -3.27
C MET A 62 -16.39 6.28 -3.65
N PRO A 63 -17.70 6.02 -3.42
CA PRO A 63 -18.76 7.02 -3.59
C PRO A 63 -18.67 8.14 -2.55
#